data_AF-A0A963LN56-F1
#
_entry.id   AF-A0A963LN56-F1
#
_cell.length_a   1.000
_cell.length_b   1.000
_cell.length_c   1.000
_cell.angle_alpha   90.00
_cell.angle_beta   90.00
_cell.angle_gamma   90.00
#
_symmetry.space_group_name_H-M   'P 1'
#
loop_
_entity.id
_entity.type
_entity.pdbx_description
1 polymer ?
#
loop_
_entity_poly.entity_id
_entity_poly.type
_entity_poly.pdbx_seq_one_letter_code
_entity_poly.pdbx_strand_id
1 'polypeptide(L)'
;GSRVEKPVPKVGMVFQAALLLKWRSVLDNVLLPVELSDQNPSQFRDRAIELLQLVGLGDFIHKRPAELSGGMQQRASLCRALIMDPPILLMDEPFGALDAMTRDEMNIELLRIWGESSSTSRQRKTIV
;
A
#
# COMPACT_ATOMS: atom_id res chain seq x y z
N GLY A 1 -26.16 10.09 -3.96
CA GLY A 1 -25.01 9.55 -4.70
C GLY A 1 -24.85 10.32 -5.99
N SER A 2 -23.62 10.50 -6.46
CA SER A 2 -23.31 11.18 -7.73
C SER A 2 -23.08 10.15 -8.84
N ARG A 3 -23.50 10.51 -10.07
CA ARG A 3 -23.37 9.67 -11.27
C ARG A 3 -21.89 9.52 -11.65
N VAL A 4 -21.44 8.28 -11.92
CA VAL A 4 -20.08 7.99 -12.38
C VAL A 4 -20.08 8.06 -13.91
N GLU A 5 -19.44 9.09 -14.48
CA GLU A 5 -19.41 9.31 -15.94
C GLU A 5 -18.11 8.86 -16.61
N LYS A 6 -17.07 8.56 -15.82
CA LYS A 6 -15.74 8.09 -16.26
C LYS A 6 -15.17 7.12 -15.21
N PRO A 7 -14.20 6.26 -15.55
CA PRO A 7 -13.49 5.45 -14.56
C PRO A 7 -13.00 6.33 -13.42
N VAL A 8 -13.23 5.92 -12.17
CA VAL A 8 -12.78 6.69 -11.01
C VAL A 8 -11.26 6.73 -11.03
N PRO A 9 -10.64 7.91 -11.22
CA PRO A 9 -9.19 7.98 -11.22
C PRO A 9 -8.69 7.64 -9.82
N LYS A 10 -7.63 6.81 -9.73
CA LYS A 10 -6.82 6.59 -8.51
C LYS A 10 -7.49 5.72 -7.43
N VAL A 11 -7.84 4.48 -7.75
CA VAL A 11 -8.22 3.48 -6.75
C VAL A 11 -6.97 2.71 -6.30
N GLY A 12 -6.76 2.59 -4.99
CA GLY A 12 -5.79 1.68 -4.41
C GLY A 12 -6.43 0.32 -4.16
N MET A 13 -5.68 -0.77 -4.33
CA MET A 13 -6.19 -2.12 -4.13
C MET A 13 -5.26 -2.94 -3.25
N VAL A 14 -5.82 -3.58 -2.23
CA VAL A 14 -5.14 -4.56 -1.36
C VAL A 14 -5.83 -5.90 -1.55
N PHE A 15 -5.05 -6.91 -1.91
CA PHE A 15 -5.52 -8.28 -2.09
C PHE A 15 -5.23 -9.12 -0.84
N GLN A 16 -6.01 -10.18 -0.62
CA GLN A 16 -5.78 -11.18 0.43
C GLN A 16 -4.34 -11.73 0.40
N ALA A 17 -3.78 -11.96 -0.79
CA ALA A 17 -2.36 -12.29 -0.98
C ALA A 17 -1.56 -11.04 -1.39
N ALA A 18 -0.34 -10.89 -0.88
CA ALA A 18 0.46 -9.69 -1.14
C ALA A 18 0.78 -9.45 -2.64
N LEU A 19 0.85 -10.53 -3.44
CA LEU A 19 1.09 -10.51 -4.89
C LEU A 19 2.23 -9.56 -5.30
N LEU A 20 3.34 -9.60 -4.56
CA LEU A 20 4.56 -8.86 -4.91
C LEU A 20 5.26 -9.52 -6.10
N LEU A 21 5.81 -8.72 -7.00
CA LEU A 21 6.65 -9.17 -8.10
C LEU A 21 7.97 -9.70 -7.54
N LYS A 22 8.15 -11.03 -7.62
CA LYS A 22 9.23 -11.77 -6.95
C LYS A 22 10.65 -11.36 -7.39
N TRP A 23 10.77 -10.83 -8.60
CA TRP A 23 12.05 -10.37 -9.18
C TRP A 23 12.41 -8.92 -8.83
N ARG A 24 11.48 -8.18 -8.21
CA ARG A 24 11.67 -6.78 -7.81
C ARG A 24 12.04 -6.67 -6.34
N SER A 25 12.73 -5.60 -5.97
CA SER A 25 12.91 -5.25 -4.56
C SER A 25 11.59 -4.83 -3.91
N VAL A 26 11.55 -4.73 -2.58
CA VAL A 26 10.40 -4.17 -1.85
C VAL A 26 10.11 -2.75 -2.32
N LEU A 27 11.15 -1.91 -2.45
CA LEU A 27 11.00 -0.54 -2.92
C LEU A 27 10.39 -0.49 -4.33
N ASP A 28 10.90 -1.29 -5.26
CA ASP A 28 10.41 -1.30 -6.65
C ASP A 28 9.00 -1.91 -6.77
N ASN A 29 8.61 -2.75 -5.81
CA ASN A 29 7.23 -3.22 -5.72
C ASN A 29 6.30 -2.10 -5.27
N VAL A 30 6.71 -1.29 -4.29
CA VAL A 30 5.92 -0.14 -3.82
C VAL A 30 5.80 0.92 -4.90
N LEU A 31 6.84 1.15 -5.70
CA LEU A 31 6.83 2.13 -6.79
C LEU A 31 6.07 1.68 -8.05
N LEU A 32 5.71 0.40 -8.16
CA LEU A 32 5.08 -0.17 -9.35
C LEU A 32 3.84 0.63 -9.84
N PRO A 33 2.89 1.08 -9.00
CA PRO A 33 1.73 1.84 -9.47
C PRO A 33 2.10 3.20 -10.08
N VAL A 34 3.20 3.81 -9.62
CA VAL A 34 3.73 5.07 -10.16
C VAL A 34 4.22 4.84 -11.58
N GLU A 35 5.01 3.78 -11.79
CA GLU A 35 5.50 3.36 -13.11
C GLU A 35 4.35 3.06 -14.08
N LEU A 36 3.31 2.37 -13.61
CA LEU A 36 2.13 2.04 -14.40
C LEU A 36 1.23 3.26 -14.71
N SER A 37 1.43 4.38 -14.00
CA SER A 37 0.68 5.62 -14.18
C SER A 37 1.46 6.67 -15.00
N ASP A 38 2.49 6.25 -15.74
CA ASP A 38 3.39 7.10 -16.54
C ASP A 38 4.02 8.27 -15.75
N GLN A 39 4.12 8.12 -14.43
CA GLN A 39 4.78 9.10 -13.55
C GLN A 39 6.22 8.69 -13.27
N ASN A 40 7.07 9.67 -12.96
CA ASN A 40 8.48 9.40 -12.69
C ASN A 40 8.65 8.77 -11.28
N PRO A 41 9.10 7.51 -11.17
CA PRO A 41 9.27 6.83 -9.87
C PRO A 41 10.28 7.54 -8.95
N SER A 42 11.24 8.30 -9.52
CA SER A 42 12.23 9.03 -8.72
C SER A 42 11.58 10.09 -7.82
N GLN A 43 10.45 10.67 -8.25
CA GLN A 43 9.70 11.67 -7.46
C GLN A 43 8.96 11.05 -6.28
N PHE A 44 8.70 9.74 -6.32
CA PHE A 44 7.97 9.00 -5.29
C PHE A 44 8.88 8.15 -4.41
N ARG A 45 10.19 8.11 -4.71
CA ARG A 45 11.15 7.27 -3.99
C ARG A 45 11.19 7.58 -2.50
N ASP A 46 11.31 8.84 -2.13
CA ASP A 46 11.37 9.25 -0.73
C ASP A 46 10.06 8.91 -0.01
N ARG A 47 8.91 9.18 -0.66
CA ARG A 47 7.60 8.79 -0.13
C ARG A 47 7.45 7.28 0.07
N ALA A 48 7.97 6.47 -0.87
CA ALA A 48 7.94 5.02 -0.74
C ALA A 48 8.81 4.54 0.43
N ILE A 49 9.97 5.16 0.64
CA ILE A 49 10.85 4.87 1.78
C ILE A 49 10.17 5.27 3.10
N GLU A 50 9.55 6.44 3.18
CA GLU A 50 8.79 6.89 4.36
C GLU A 50 7.66 5.90 4.68
N LEU A 51 6.86 5.50 3.69
CA LEU A 51 5.79 4.51 3.89
C LEU A 51 6.35 3.19 4.41
N LEU A 52 7.45 2.71 3.83
CA LEU A 52 8.12 1.49 4.28
C LEU A 52 8.69 1.63 5.69
N GLN A 53 9.20 2.80 6.08
CA GLN A 53 9.67 3.06 7.44
C GLN A 53 8.52 3.05 8.46
N LEU A 54 7.37 3.65 8.12
CA LEU A 54 6.19 3.65 8.99
C LEU A 54 5.75 2.22 9.35
N VAL A 55 5.78 1.32 8.38
CA VAL A 55 5.42 -0.10 8.58
C VAL A 55 6.57 -0.96 9.10
N GLY A 56 7.71 -0.39 9.46
CA GLY A 56 8.87 -1.11 9.99
C GLY A 56 9.64 -1.95 8.95
N LEU A 57 9.58 -1.57 7.67
CA LEU A 57 10.29 -2.19 6.54
C LEU A 57 11.42 -1.33 5.97
N GLY A 58 11.84 -0.26 6.66
CA GLY A 58 12.91 0.63 6.21
C GLY A 58 14.21 -0.08 5.87
N ASP A 59 14.63 -1.05 6.70
CA ASP A 59 15.86 -1.83 6.47
C ASP A 59 15.73 -2.89 5.35
N PHE A 60 14.50 -3.10 4.86
CA PHE A 60 14.16 -4.15 3.90
C PHE A 60 13.92 -3.60 2.49
N ILE A 61 14.12 -2.31 2.24
CA ILE A 61 13.81 -1.66 0.96
C ILE A 61 14.49 -2.33 -0.25
N HIS A 62 15.68 -2.90 -0.07
CA HIS A 62 16.45 -3.56 -1.13
C HIS A 62 16.25 -5.07 -1.18
N LYS A 63 15.50 -5.63 -0.23
CA LYS A 63 15.23 -7.07 -0.14
C LYS A 63 14.22 -7.49 -1.19
N ARG A 64 14.25 -8.76 -1.57
CA ARG A 64 13.24 -9.38 -2.44
C ARG A 64 12.10 -9.97 -1.61
N PRO A 65 10.89 -10.17 -2.18
CA PRO A 65 9.75 -10.74 -1.47
C PRO A 65 10.04 -12.08 -0.77
N ALA A 66 10.92 -12.92 -1.34
CA ALA A 66 11.30 -14.20 -0.75
C ALA A 66 12.09 -14.08 0.57
N GLU A 67 12.66 -12.91 0.86
CA GLU A 67 13.41 -12.62 2.10
C GLU A 67 12.51 -12.03 3.20
N LEU A 68 11.21 -11.90 2.94
CA LEU A 68 10.23 -11.30 3.84
C LEU A 68 9.29 -12.37 4.40
N SER A 69 8.90 -12.24 5.66
CA SER A 69 7.79 -13.01 6.21
C SER A 69 6.47 -12.67 5.51
N GLY A 70 5.45 -13.52 5.63
CA GLY A 70 4.13 -13.27 5.04
C GLY A 70 3.54 -11.92 5.46
N GLY A 71 3.60 -11.57 6.75
CA GLY A 71 3.14 -10.28 7.25
C GLY A 71 3.96 -9.09 6.76
N MET A 72 5.26 -9.26 6.54
CA MET A 72 6.10 -8.23 5.91
C MET A 72 5.73 -8.02 4.43
N GLN A 73 5.41 -9.09 3.70
CA GLN A 73 4.93 -8.97 2.32
C GLN A 73 3.59 -8.23 2.26
N GLN A 74 2.70 -8.46 3.23
CA GLN A 74 1.42 -7.73 3.32
C GLN A 74 1.61 -6.24 3.62
N ARG A 75 2.53 -5.89 4.52
CA ARG A 75 2.89 -4.48 4.75
C ARG A 75 3.41 -3.79 3.50
N ALA A 76 4.26 -4.47 2.73
CA ALA A 76 4.75 -3.95 1.47
C ALA A 76 3.64 -3.81 0.41
N SER A 77 2.69 -4.76 0.33
CA SER A 77 1.54 -4.66 -0.58
C SER A 77 0.61 -3.51 -0.20
N LEU A 78 0.43 -3.24 1.09
CA LEU A 78 -0.30 -2.08 1.58
C LEU A 78 0.39 -0.77 1.20
N CYS A 79 1.71 -0.66 1.41
CA CYS A 79 2.48 0.52 0.98
C CYS A 79 2.34 0.77 -0.52
N ARG A 80 2.37 -0.30 -1.32
CA ARG A 80 2.13 -0.24 -2.78
C ARG A 80 0.74 0.33 -3.09
N ALA A 81 -0.30 -0.07 -2.37
CA ALA A 81 -1.64 0.47 -2.59
C ALA A 81 -1.76 1.95 -2.22
N LEU A 82 -0.97 2.42 -1.24
CA LEU A 82 -1.06 3.77 -0.66
C LEU A 82 -0.12 4.80 -1.30
N ILE A 83 0.88 4.38 -2.08
CA ILE A 83 1.92 5.27 -2.64
C ILE A 83 1.35 6.45 -3.45
N MET A 84 0.22 6.23 -4.12
CA MET A 84 -0.47 7.21 -4.97
C MET A 84 -1.48 8.09 -4.22
N ASP A 85 -1.55 7.98 -2.89
CA ASP A 85 -2.57 8.61 -2.04
C ASP A 85 -4.00 8.49 -2.61
N PRO A 86 -4.48 7.25 -2.84
CA PRO A 86 -5.77 7.06 -3.50
C PRO A 86 -6.92 7.54 -2.59
N PRO A 87 -7.94 8.23 -3.12
CA PRO A 87 -9.15 8.59 -2.37
C PRO A 87 -9.97 7.36 -1.93
N ILE A 88 -9.83 6.23 -2.63
CA ILE A 88 -10.55 4.99 -2.36
C ILE A 88 -9.55 3.83 -2.26
N LEU A 89 -9.62 3.08 -1.17
CA LEU A 89 -8.90 1.83 -0.98
C LEU A 89 -9.90 0.68 -1.01
N LEU A 90 -9.78 -0.21 -1.99
CA LEU A 90 -10.55 -1.45 -2.08
C LEU A 90 -9.74 -2.58 -1.44
N MET A 91 -10.38 -3.34 -0.56
CA MET A 91 -9.76 -4.46 0.11
C MET A 91 -10.57 -5.74 -0.10
N ASP A 92 -9.96 -6.73 -0.75
CA ASP A 92 -10.58 -8.04 -0.96
C ASP A 92 -10.11 -9.00 0.14
N GLU A 93 -10.98 -9.26 1.13
CA GLU A 93 -10.70 -10.01 2.36
C GLU A 93 -9.35 -9.62 3.04
N PRO A 94 -9.19 -8.36 3.48
CA PRO A 94 -7.93 -7.86 4.01
C PRO A 94 -7.49 -8.67 5.22
N PHE A 95 -6.24 -9.15 5.14
CA PHE A 95 -5.56 -9.88 6.21
C PHE A 95 -6.27 -11.18 6.66
N GLY A 96 -7.26 -11.68 5.90
CA GLY A 96 -8.00 -12.89 6.25
C GLY A 96 -7.16 -14.17 6.21
N ALA A 97 -6.04 -14.14 5.47
CA ALA A 97 -5.06 -15.23 5.42
C ALA A 97 -4.01 -15.19 6.54
N LEU A 98 -4.07 -14.19 7.44
CA LEU A 98 -3.16 -14.06 8.57
C LEU A 98 -3.77 -14.67 9.84
N ASP A 99 -2.91 -15.07 10.77
CA ASP A 99 -3.36 -15.40 12.12
C ASP A 99 -3.97 -14.15 12.81
N ALA A 100 -4.79 -14.38 13.82
CA ALA A 100 -5.58 -13.33 14.47
C ALA A 100 -4.73 -12.17 15.02
N MET A 101 -3.56 -12.47 15.59
CA MET A 101 -2.69 -11.45 16.18
C MET A 101 -2.07 -10.57 15.10
N THR A 102 -1.49 -11.19 14.05
CA THR A 102 -0.93 -10.45 12.91
C THR A 102 -2.00 -9.65 12.17
N ARG A 103 -3.23 -10.17 12.07
CA ARG A 103 -4.36 -9.45 11.47
C ARG A 103 -4.71 -8.17 12.24
N ASP A 104 -4.80 -8.24 13.56
CA ASP A 104 -5.13 -7.07 14.38
C ASP A 104 -4.04 -5.99 14.32
N GLU A 105 -2.76 -6.40 14.36
CA GLU A 105 -1.63 -5.50 14.15
C GLU A 105 -1.73 -4.78 12.80
N MET A 106 -2.11 -5.50 11.73
CA MET A 106 -2.27 -4.91 10.40
C MET A 106 -3.45 -3.97 10.25
N ASN A 107 -4.58 -4.25 10.92
CA ASN A 107 -5.71 -3.34 10.95
C ASN A 107 -5.35 -2.01 11.63
N ILE A 108 -4.63 -2.07 12.75
CA ILE A 108 -4.18 -0.88 13.47
C ILE A 108 -3.22 -0.06 12.58
N GLU A 109 -2.26 -0.73 11.95
CA GLU A 109 -1.28 -0.06 11.10
C GLU A 109 -1.92 0.57 9.85
N LEU A 110 -2.89 -0.11 9.23
CA LEU A 110 -3.69 0.45 8.15
C LEU A 110 -4.40 1.75 8.59
N LEU A 111 -5.11 1.70 9.72
CA LEU A 111 -5.82 2.87 10.25
C LEU A 111 -4.87 4.02 10.57
N ARG A 112 -3.68 3.72 11.08
CA ARG A 112 -2.65 4.71 11.38
C ARG A 112 -2.15 5.41 10.12
N ILE A 113 -1.69 4.66 9.11
CA ILE A 113 -1.16 5.25 7.86
C ILE A 113 -2.26 6.00 7.11
N TRP A 114 -3.46 5.43 7.06
CA TRP A 114 -4.61 6.04 6.42
C TRP A 114 -5.01 7.35 7.12
N GLY A 115 -5.04 7.33 8.45
CA GLY A 115 -5.34 8.46 9.33
C GLY A 115 -4.32 9.60 9.21
N GLU A 116 -3.02 9.30 9.28
CA GLU A 116 -1.93 10.28 9.14
C GLU A 116 -1.99 10.95 7.76
N SER A 117 -2.29 10.20 6.70
CA SER A 117 -2.39 10.72 5.34
C SER A 117 -3.67 11.56 5.12
N SER A 118 -4.78 11.27 5.80
CA SER A 118 -5.99 12.13 5.75
C SER A 118 -5.82 13.51 6.37
N SER A 119 -4.84 13.71 7.25
CA SER A 119 -4.55 15.03 7.82
C SER A 119 -4.01 16.03 6.79
N THR A 120 -3.40 15.52 5.71
CA THR A 120 -2.76 16.34 4.66
C THR A 120 -3.69 16.61 3.48
N SER A 121 -4.64 15.72 3.20
CA SER A 121 -5.56 15.82 2.06
C SER A 121 -6.98 16.18 2.52
N ARG A 122 -7.51 17.31 2.06
CA ARG A 122 -8.89 17.78 2.32
C ARG A 122 -9.99 16.89 1.71
N GLN A 123 -9.65 15.76 1.10
CA GLN A 123 -10.61 14.87 0.44
C GLN A 123 -11.10 13.75 1.38
N ARG A 124 -12.38 13.40 1.22
CA ARG A 124 -13.02 12.33 1.97
C ARG A 124 -12.47 10.99 1.49
N LYS A 125 -11.68 10.33 2.34
CA LYS A 125 -11.10 9.02 2.08
C LYS A 125 -12.10 7.90 2.39
N THR A 126 -12.14 6.85 1.58
CA THR A 126 -13.05 5.71 1.77
C THR A 126 -12.30 4.38 1.66
N ILE A 127 -12.58 3.49 2.62
CA ILE A 127 -12.13 2.10 2.60
C ILE A 127 -13.38 1.25 2.31
N VAL A 128 -13.31 0.38 1.31
CA VAL A 128 -14.38 -0.54 0.91
C VAL A 128 -13.90 -1.97 1.03
#